data_AF-A0A7L4NUK3-F1
#
_entry.id   AF-A0A7L4NUK3-F1
#
_cell.length_a   1.000
_cell.length_b   1.000
_cell.length_c   1.000
_cell.angle_alpha   90.00
_cell.angle_beta   90.00
_cell.angle_gamma   90.00
#
_symmetry.space_group_name_H-M   'P 1'
#
loop_
_entity.id
_entity.type
_entity.pdbx_description
1 polymer ?
#
loop_
_entity_poly.entity_id
_entity_poly.type
_entity_poly.pdbx_seq_one_letter_code
_entity_poly.pdbx_strand_id
1 'polypeptide(L)'
;MYILYLVRFYSEYLIAYEMYSLVMGVSSVLGPIGASVAFMYGFGNLMLDLRDNYVPVEYWKYFSYHRTWVHGYELRTFKGDDGIYYTEIPKNPDGTLNWDEAVTYGGSDTTYNSGS
;
A
#
# COMPACT_ATOMS: atom_id res chain seq x y z
N MET A 1 -54.10 -19.43 18.84
CA MET A 1 -53.48 -19.31 17.51
C MET A 1 -52.86 -17.92 17.26
N TYR A 2 -53.52 -16.82 17.65
CA TYR A 2 -53.04 -15.43 17.44
C TYR A 2 -51.72 -15.07 18.17
N ILE A 3 -51.53 -15.54 19.41
CA ILE A 3 -50.34 -15.24 20.22
C ILE A 3 -49.06 -15.83 19.60
N LEU A 4 -49.14 -17.05 19.05
CA LEU A 4 -48.00 -17.69 18.38
C LEU A 4 -47.60 -16.97 17.08
N TYR A 5 -48.58 -16.39 16.38
CA TYR A 5 -48.34 -15.55 15.20
C TYR A 5 -47.62 -14.25 15.55
N LEU A 6 -48.05 -13.58 16.62
CA LEU A 6 -47.40 -12.37 17.12
C LEU A 6 -45.95 -12.66 17.54
N VAL A 7 -45.72 -13.71 18.32
CA VAL A 7 -44.36 -14.11 18.75
C VAL A 7 -43.45 -14.36 17.55
N ARG A 8 -43.94 -15.09 16.54
CA ARG A 8 -43.18 -15.38 15.33
C ARG A 8 -42.87 -14.10 14.53
N PHE A 9 -43.87 -13.24 14.33
CA PHE A 9 -43.69 -11.96 13.64
C PHE A 9 -42.66 -11.05 14.33
N TYR A 10 -42.74 -10.93 15.66
CA TYR A 10 -41.76 -10.15 16.44
C TYR A 10 -40.36 -10.78 16.38
N SER A 11 -40.23 -12.10 16.42
CA SER A 11 -38.92 -12.76 16.29
C SER A 11 -38.28 -12.56 14.92
N GLU A 12 -39.06 -12.66 13.85
CA GLU A 12 -38.56 -12.45 12.48
C GLU A 12 -38.16 -10.98 12.24
N TYR A 13 -38.95 -10.04 12.79
CA TYR A 13 -38.63 -8.60 12.73
C TYR A 13 -37.35 -8.26 13.51
N LEU A 14 -37.16 -8.83 14.70
CA LEU A 14 -35.97 -8.60 15.52
C LEU A 14 -34.70 -9.10 14.81
N ILE A 15 -34.74 -10.31 14.23
CA ILE A 15 -33.63 -10.88 13.46
C ILE A 15 -33.29 -10.00 12.25
N ALA A 16 -34.31 -9.51 11.52
CA ALA A 16 -34.09 -8.63 10.38
C ALA A 16 -33.42 -7.30 10.79
N TYR A 17 -33.82 -6.73 11.92
CA TYR A 17 -33.24 -5.50 12.45
C TYR A 17 -31.78 -5.69 12.91
N GLU A 18 -31.48 -6.81 13.58
CA GLU A 18 -30.12 -7.16 13.98
C GLU A 18 -29.21 -7.36 12.76
N MET A 19 -29.70 -8.07 11.73
CA MET A 19 -28.96 -8.25 10.47
C MET A 19 -28.72 -6.92 9.74
N TYR A 20 -29.73 -6.05 9.67
CA TYR A 20 -29.58 -4.73 9.05
C TYR A 20 -28.56 -3.86 9.79
N SER A 21 -28.63 -3.82 11.12
CA SER A 21 -27.68 -3.03 11.92
C SER A 21 -26.25 -3.58 11.84
N LEU A 22 -26.08 -4.91 11.77
CA LEU A 22 -24.79 -5.54 11.50
C LEU A 22 -24.22 -5.14 10.13
N VAL A 23 -25.02 -5.25 9.05
CA VAL A 23 -24.57 -4.91 7.69
C VAL A 23 -24.19 -3.45 7.56
N MET A 24 -25.01 -2.54 8.11
CA MET A 24 -24.73 -1.10 8.09
C MET A 24 -23.52 -0.75 8.97
N GLY A 25 -23.37 -1.40 10.13
CA GLY A 25 -22.23 -1.23 11.03
C GLY A 25 -20.91 -1.73 10.42
N VAL A 26 -20.93 -2.86 9.70
CA VAL A 26 -19.74 -3.36 8.97
C VAL A 26 -19.40 -2.44 7.80
N SER A 27 -20.41 -1.97 7.05
CA SER A 27 -20.20 -1.09 5.90
C SER A 27 -19.64 0.27 6.29
N SER A 28 -20.07 0.83 7.42
CA SER A 28 -19.59 2.12 7.92
C SER A 28 -18.14 2.08 8.41
N VAL A 29 -17.59 0.90 8.71
CA VAL A 29 -16.19 0.71 9.08
C VAL A 29 -15.35 0.31 7.87
N LEU A 30 -15.79 -0.68 7.09
CA LEU A 30 -15.03 -1.19 5.94
C LEU A 30 -14.98 -0.20 4.78
N GLY A 31 -16.03 0.60 4.55
CA GLY A 31 -16.05 1.62 3.49
C GLY A 31 -14.93 2.65 3.65
N PRO A 32 -14.83 3.34 4.81
CA PRO A 32 -13.73 4.27 5.08
C PRO A 32 -12.34 3.64 5.05
N ILE A 33 -12.19 2.41 5.55
CA ILE A 33 -10.90 1.69 5.49
C ILE A 33 -10.51 1.44 4.02
N GLY A 34 -11.44 0.91 3.22
CA GLY A 34 -11.21 0.66 1.80
C GLY A 34 -10.87 1.94 1.04
N ALA A 35 -11.59 3.03 1.30
CA ALA A 35 -11.31 4.34 0.71
C ALA A 35 -9.91 4.87 1.11
N SER A 36 -9.51 4.68 2.37
CA SER A 36 -8.20 5.11 2.87
C SER A 36 -7.06 4.34 2.23
N VAL A 37 -7.19 3.02 2.09
CA VAL A 37 -6.19 2.17 1.41
C VAL A 37 -6.08 2.53 -0.07
N ALA A 38 -7.23 2.71 -0.76
CA ALA A 38 -7.25 3.12 -2.15
C ALA A 38 -6.61 4.51 -2.35
N PHE A 39 -6.89 5.45 -1.46
CA PHE A 39 -6.27 6.77 -1.47
C PHE A 39 -4.75 6.69 -1.26
N MET A 40 -4.28 5.92 -0.26
CA MET A 40 -2.84 5.74 -0.02
C MET A 40 -2.12 5.12 -1.22
N TYR A 41 -2.74 4.11 -1.85
CA TYR A 41 -2.16 3.47 -3.03
C TYR A 41 -2.11 4.43 -4.23
N GLY A 42 -3.21 5.13 -4.53
CA GLY A 42 -3.28 6.09 -5.63
C GLY A 42 -2.35 7.29 -5.44
N PHE A 43 -2.32 7.84 -4.23
CA PHE A 43 -1.41 8.94 -3.89
C PHE A 43 0.05 8.48 -3.93
N GLY A 44 0.36 7.27 -3.44
CA GLY A 44 1.69 6.69 -3.54
C GLY A 44 2.19 6.59 -4.97
N ASN A 45 1.36 6.10 -5.90
CA ASN A 45 1.72 6.02 -7.32
C ASN A 45 1.94 7.39 -7.95
N LEU A 46 1.11 8.39 -7.61
CA LEU A 46 1.31 9.76 -8.08
C LEU A 46 2.64 10.33 -7.59
N MET A 47 2.99 10.10 -6.32
CA MET A 47 4.26 10.58 -5.76
C MET A 47 5.46 9.91 -6.44
N LEU A 48 5.36 8.61 -6.76
CA LEU A 48 6.39 7.91 -7.52
C LEU A 48 6.53 8.47 -8.94
N ASP A 49 5.42 8.67 -9.65
CA ASP A 49 5.44 9.24 -11.00
C ASP A 49 6.06 10.65 -11.02
N LEU A 50 5.71 11.50 -10.04
CA LEU A 50 6.32 12.82 -9.90
C LEU A 50 7.82 12.74 -9.62
N ARG A 51 8.23 11.85 -8.70
CA ARG A 51 9.64 11.63 -8.36
C ARG A 51 10.43 11.20 -9.60
N ASP A 52 9.90 10.22 -10.32
CA ASP A 52 10.60 9.54 -11.41
C ASP A 52 10.76 10.43 -12.65
N ASN A 53 9.82 11.35 -12.89
CA ASN A 53 9.86 12.24 -14.05
C ASN A 53 10.51 13.61 -13.77
N TYR A 54 10.47 14.10 -12.53
CA TYR A 54 10.84 15.49 -12.23
C TYR A 54 11.92 15.66 -11.18
N VAL A 55 12.26 14.61 -10.42
CA VAL A 55 13.20 14.72 -9.29
C VAL A 55 14.49 13.97 -9.58
N PRO A 56 15.66 14.62 -9.50
CA PRO A 56 16.94 13.94 -9.58
C PRO A 56 17.13 12.88 -8.49
N VAL A 57 17.79 11.77 -8.83
CA VAL A 57 17.96 10.59 -7.95
C VAL A 57 18.58 10.92 -6.59
N GLU A 58 19.47 11.92 -6.53
CA GLU A 58 20.10 12.40 -5.28
C GLU A 58 19.10 12.88 -4.22
N TYR A 59 17.89 13.29 -4.63
CA TYR A 59 16.83 13.71 -3.74
C TYR A 59 15.81 12.61 -3.41
N TRP A 60 15.93 11.42 -3.99
CA TRP A 60 14.98 10.33 -3.77
C TRP A 60 14.98 9.81 -2.33
N LYS A 61 16.07 10.04 -1.58
CA LYS A 61 16.15 9.75 -0.14
C LYS A 61 15.11 10.50 0.72
N TYR A 62 14.52 11.58 0.19
CA TYR A 62 13.48 12.34 0.89
C TYR A 62 12.06 11.83 0.61
N PHE A 63 11.90 10.84 -0.27
CA PHE A 63 10.61 10.24 -0.58
C PHE A 63 10.35 9.04 0.32
N SER A 64 9.15 8.97 0.90
CA SER A 64 8.71 7.83 1.71
C SER A 64 8.09 6.70 0.88
N TYR A 65 7.79 6.95 -0.40
CA TYR A 65 7.26 5.96 -1.32
C TYR A 65 8.39 5.45 -2.22
N HIS A 66 8.45 4.12 -2.34
CA HIS A 66 9.47 3.40 -3.10
C HIS A 66 8.79 2.42 -4.06
N ARG A 67 9.43 2.16 -5.19
CA ARG A 67 9.00 1.11 -6.11
C ARG A 67 9.20 -0.24 -5.43
N THR A 68 8.20 -1.10 -5.57
CA THR A 68 8.13 -2.42 -4.93
C THR A 68 7.67 -3.45 -5.95
N TRP A 69 7.32 -4.66 -5.50
CA TRP A 69 6.87 -5.75 -6.34
C TRP A 69 5.67 -5.41 -7.23
N VAL A 70 4.78 -4.52 -6.77
CA VAL A 70 3.61 -4.06 -7.54
C VAL A 70 4.02 -3.29 -8.80
N HIS A 71 5.22 -2.70 -8.77
CA HIS A 71 5.79 -1.91 -9.86
C HIS A 71 6.76 -2.73 -10.72
N GLY A 72 6.93 -4.04 -10.45
CA GLY A 72 7.95 -4.85 -11.10
C GLY A 72 9.35 -4.71 -10.50
N TYR A 73 9.47 -4.23 -9.25
CA TYR A 73 10.76 -4.05 -8.57
C TYR A 73 10.89 -4.98 -7.36
N GLU A 74 12.11 -5.32 -6.98
CA GLU A 74 12.44 -5.78 -5.64
C GLU A 74 13.01 -4.61 -4.85
N LEU A 75 12.40 -4.31 -3.70
CA LEU A 75 12.90 -3.31 -2.77
C LEU A 75 13.71 -4.01 -1.69
N ARG A 76 14.97 -3.62 -1.54
CA ARG A 76 15.80 -4.02 -0.40
C ARG A 76 16.05 -2.82 0.49
N THR A 77 16.08 -3.06 1.80
CA THR A 77 16.33 -2.03 2.80
C THR A 77 17.43 -2.49 3.72
N PHE A 78 18.42 -1.64 3.96
CA PHE A 78 19.48 -1.90 4.92
C PHE A 78 19.71 -0.68 5.83
N LYS A 79 20.09 -0.94 7.07
CA LYS A 79 20.45 0.10 8.04
C LYS A 79 21.98 0.18 8.09
N GLY A 80 22.53 1.29 7.64
CA GLY A 80 23.94 1.63 7.80
C GLY A 80 24.15 2.58 8.99
N ASP A 81 25.40 3.00 9.18
CA ASP A 81 25.80 3.87 10.29
C ASP A 81 25.16 5.27 10.18
N ASP A 82 25.03 5.79 8.96
CA ASP A 82 24.51 7.15 8.69
C ASP A 82 23.02 7.18 8.31
N GLY A 83 22.32 6.04 8.38
CA GLY A 83 20.88 6.00 8.15
C GLY A 83 20.36 4.74 7.47
N ILE A 84 19.11 4.81 7.00
CA ILE A 84 18.46 3.75 6.25
C ILE A 84 18.71 3.97 4.75
N TYR A 85 19.00 2.89 4.05
CA TYR A 85 19.20 2.85 2.63
C TYR A 85 18.18 1.94 1.97
N TYR A 86 17.76 2.35 0.78
CA TYR A 86 16.80 1.67 -0.06
C TYR A 86 17.47 1.36 -1.39
N THR A 87 17.33 0.12 -1.84
CA THR A 87 17.77 -0.33 -3.16
C THR A 87 16.56 -0.82 -3.94
N GLU A 88 16.18 -0.09 -4.98
CA GLU A 88 15.13 -0.47 -5.93
C GLU A 88 15.76 -1.23 -7.10
N ILE A 89 15.39 -2.50 -7.28
CA ILE A 89 15.97 -3.38 -8.30
C ILE A 89 14.88 -3.78 -9.29
N PRO A 90 14.93 -3.37 -10.57
CA PRO A 90 13.96 -3.82 -11.56
C PRO A 90 14.00 -5.34 -11.75
N LYS A 91 12.87 -5.92 -12.12
CA LYS A 91 12.79 -7.32 -12.55
C LYS A 91 12.82 -7.40 -14.07
N ASN A 92 13.61 -8.33 -14.58
CA ASN A 92 13.58 -8.74 -15.98
C ASN A 92 12.25 -9.45 -16.32
N PRO A 93 11.89 -9.57 -17.61
CA PRO A 93 10.69 -10.28 -18.05
C PRO A 93 10.61 -11.74 -17.58
N ASP A 94 11.76 -12.38 -17.32
CA ASP A 94 11.87 -13.74 -16.79
C ASP A 94 11.75 -13.82 -15.25
N GLY A 95 11.59 -12.67 -14.58
CA GLY A 95 11.49 -12.54 -13.13
C GLY A 95 12.82 -12.46 -12.39
N THR A 96 13.96 -12.53 -13.09
CA THR A 96 15.29 -12.33 -12.49
C THR A 96 15.51 -10.85 -12.12
N LEU A 97 16.43 -10.60 -11.19
CA LEU A 97 16.75 -9.24 -10.76
C LEU A 97 17.76 -8.59 -11.69
N ASN A 98 17.42 -7.42 -12.22
CA ASN A 98 18.32 -6.60 -13.02
C ASN A 98 19.13 -5.67 -12.11
N TRP A 99 20.28 -6.17 -11.65
CA TRP A 99 21.17 -5.41 -10.77
C TRP A 99 21.88 -4.24 -11.47
N ASP A 100 22.03 -4.30 -12.79
CA ASP A 100 22.70 -3.26 -13.57
C ASP A 100 21.89 -1.95 -13.59
N GLU A 101 20.57 -2.06 -13.43
CA GLU A 101 19.64 -0.93 -13.34
C GLU A 101 19.18 -0.64 -11.90
N ALA A 102 19.81 -1.28 -10.90
CA ALA A 102 19.44 -1.06 -9.51
C ALA A 102 19.84 0.35 -9.04
N VAL A 103 18.93 1.01 -8.32
CA VAL A 103 19.15 2.35 -7.79
C VAL A 103 19.17 2.27 -6.26
N THR A 104 20.30 2.66 -5.66
CA THR A 104 20.45 2.73 -4.20
C THR A 104 20.53 4.18 -3.74
N TYR A 105 19.76 4.52 -2.70
CA TYR A 105 19.71 5.85 -2.12
C TYR A 105 19.33 5.79 -0.64
N GLY A 106 19.81 6.77 0.13
CA GLY A 106 19.65 6.80 1.59
C GLY A 106 20.87 7.42 2.27
N GLY A 107 20.90 7.38 3.61
CA GLY A 107 22.00 7.96 4.40
C GLY A 107 22.18 9.48 4.25
N SER A 108 23.32 9.97 4.75
CA SER A 108 23.75 11.37 4.65
C SER A 108 24.17 11.75 3.21
N ASP A 109 24.88 10.86 2.52
CA ASP A 109 25.44 11.07 1.18
C ASP A 109 24.85 10.09 0.15
N THR A 110 24.26 10.62 -0.92
CA THR A 110 23.80 9.81 -2.06
C THR A 110 24.99 9.40 -2.90
N THR A 111 25.62 8.27 -2.57
CA THR A 111 26.59 7.66 -3.47
C THR A 111 25.92 6.68 -4.42
N TYR A 112 25.91 7.12 -5.67
CA TYR A 112 25.69 6.37 -6.89
C TYR A 112 26.53 5.08 -6.88
N ASN A 113 25.91 3.90 -7.10
CA ASN A 113 26.67 2.71 -7.47
C ASN A 113 26.85 2.71 -8.98
N SER A 114 28.02 3.17 -9.45
CA SER A 114 28.57 2.75 -10.72
C SER A 114 28.78 1.23 -10.66
N GLY A 115 28.14 0.49 -11.56
CA GLY A 115 28.39 -0.94 -11.71
C GLY A 115 29.90 -1.24 -11.75
N SER A 116 30.29 -2.21 -10.94
CA SER A 116 31.62 -2.84 -10.92
C SER A 116 31.51 -4.24 -11.50
#